data_AF-A0A9W4HRC1-F1
#
_entry.id   AF-A0A9W4HRC1-F1
#
_cell.length_a   1.000
_cell.length_b   1.000
_cell.length_c   1.000
_cell.angle_alpha   90.00
_cell.angle_beta   90.00
_cell.angle_gamma   90.00
#
_symmetry.space_group_name_H-M   'P 1'
#
loop_
_entity.id
_entity.type
_entity.pdbx_description
1 polymer ?
#
loop_
_entity_poly.entity_id
_entity_poly.type
_entity_poly.pdbx_seq_one_letter_code
_entity_poly.pdbx_strand_id
1 'polypeptide(L)'
;MQESAQMVAWIKSDTESAQKRNTTRFHISQDRHLVYVTVARYEQKYLEYLVHGKLSQDDKDNDDKNLSFMIMDQYGPWDTTDRAHMRRLGPLLLAITLRAERESQQEKIEKK
;
A
#
# COMPACT_ATOMS: atom_id res chain seq x y z
N MET A 1 -5.35 5.87 12.50
CA MET A 1 -5.87 6.93 11.57
C MET A 1 -4.73 7.61 10.83
N GLN A 2 -3.59 7.83 11.48
CA GLN A 2 -2.43 8.48 10.88
C GLN A 2 -1.79 7.64 9.76
N GLU A 3 -1.75 6.32 9.91
CA GLU A 3 -1.18 5.36 8.97
C GLU A 3 -1.95 5.38 7.65
N SER A 4 -3.29 5.35 7.70
CA SER A 4 -4.14 5.45 6.50
C SER A 4 -3.95 6.79 5.79
N ALA A 5 -3.80 7.89 6.55
CA ALA A 5 -3.52 9.20 5.97
C ALA A 5 -2.14 9.25 5.29
N GLN A 6 -1.12 8.63 5.88
CA GLN A 6 0.21 8.48 5.27
C GLN A 6 0.15 7.66 3.98
N MET A 7 -0.63 6.57 3.97
CA MET A 7 -0.84 5.77 2.76
C MET A 7 -1.52 6.57 1.66
N VAL A 8 -2.58 7.31 1.96
CA VAL A 8 -3.27 8.15 0.97
C VAL A 8 -2.35 9.26 0.45
N ALA A 9 -1.60 9.91 1.34
CA ALA A 9 -0.64 10.95 0.95
C ALA A 9 0.44 10.39 0.01
N TRP A 10 0.95 9.19 0.31
CA TRP A 10 1.92 8.51 -0.56
C TRP A 10 1.29 8.19 -1.93
N ILE A 11 0.10 7.59 -1.97
CA ILE A 11 -0.60 7.30 -3.22
C ILE A 11 -0.74 8.56 -4.07
N LYS A 12 -1.14 9.69 -3.47
CA LYS A 12 -1.31 10.98 -4.18
C LYS A 12 0.00 11.62 -4.64
N SER A 13 1.13 11.29 -4.02
CA SER A 13 2.45 11.82 -4.41
C SER A 13 3.06 11.12 -5.63
N ASP A 14 2.54 9.94 -5.99
CA ASP A 14 3.04 9.16 -7.13
C ASP A 14 2.53 9.69 -8.48
N THR A 15 3.28 9.41 -9.55
CA THR A 15 2.83 9.65 -10.92
C THR A 15 1.62 8.78 -11.27
N GLU A 16 0.70 9.26 -12.10
CA GLU A 16 -0.48 8.47 -12.53
C GLU A 16 -0.09 7.10 -13.12
N SER A 17 1.01 7.04 -13.87
CA SER A 17 1.59 5.80 -14.40
C SER A 17 2.03 4.82 -13.31
N ALA A 18 2.61 5.33 -12.22
CA ALA A 18 3.02 4.49 -11.08
C ALA A 18 1.80 4.01 -10.28
N GLN A 19 0.80 4.86 -10.09
CA GLN A 19 -0.43 4.52 -9.38
C GLN A 19 -1.22 3.41 -10.07
N LYS A 20 -1.28 3.42 -11.41
CA LYS A 20 -1.96 2.39 -12.23
C LYS A 20 -1.25 1.03 -12.23
N ARG A 21 0.09 1.03 -12.12
CA ARG A 21 0.89 -0.20 -12.17
C ARG A 21 0.96 -0.93 -10.83
N ASN A 22 1.01 -0.18 -9.73
CA ASN A 22 1.21 -0.76 -8.41
C ASN A 22 0.13 -0.29 -7.45
N THR A 23 -0.87 -1.16 -7.28
CA THR A 23 -2.00 -0.92 -6.39
C THR A 23 -1.83 -1.55 -5.01
N THR A 24 -0.64 -2.09 -4.73
CA THR A 24 -0.26 -2.66 -3.43
C THR A 24 0.90 -1.88 -2.85
N ARG A 25 0.77 -1.45 -1.60
CA ARG A 25 1.81 -0.74 -0.85
C ARG A 25 2.08 -1.45 0.46
N PHE A 26 3.34 -1.41 0.89
CA PHE A 26 3.74 -1.91 2.20
C PHE A 26 4.06 -0.74 3.11
N HIS A 27 3.56 -0.81 4.34
CA HIS A 27 3.87 0.11 5.41
C HIS A 27 4.40 -0.68 6.59
N ILE A 28 5.62 -0.36 7.01
CA ILE A 28 6.23 -0.99 8.19
C ILE A 28 6.16 0.05 9.31
N SER A 29 5.50 -0.31 10.41
CA SER A 29 5.41 0.53 11.60
C SER A 29 5.93 -0.21 12.83
N GLN A 30 6.30 0.55 13.85
CA GLN A 30 6.86 0.02 15.08
C GLN A 30 6.27 0.76 16.29
N ASP A 31 5.87 -0.02 17.29
CA ASP A 31 5.54 0.46 18.64
C ASP A 31 6.47 -0.21 19.65
N ARG A 32 7.40 0.57 20.22
CA ARG A 32 8.50 0.09 21.06
C ARG A 32 9.25 -1.09 20.44
N HIS A 33 9.09 -2.30 20.98
CA HIS A 33 9.75 -3.52 20.50
C HIS A 33 8.87 -4.32 19.54
N LEU A 34 7.65 -3.87 19.25
CA LEU A 34 6.70 -4.55 18.39
C LEU A 34 6.71 -3.93 17.00
N VAL A 35 6.94 -4.75 15.98
CA VAL A 35 6.86 -4.36 14.57
C VAL A 35 5.55 -4.85 13.98
N TYR A 36 4.98 -4.04 13.09
CA TYR A 36 3.78 -4.34 12.32
C TYR A 36 4.07 -4.11 10.83
N VAL A 37 3.51 -4.96 9.99
CA VAL A 37 3.61 -4.83 8.53
C VAL A 37 2.19 -4.73 8.01
N THR A 38 1.86 -3.60 7.42
CA THR A 38 0.56 -3.33 6.84
C THR A 38 0.66 -3.37 5.32
N VAL A 39 -0.20 -4.17 4.69
CA VAL A 39 -0.35 -4.27 3.24
C VAL A 39 -1.59 -3.49 2.84
N ALA A 40 -1.39 -2.35 2.20
CA ALA A 40 -2.46 -1.53 1.69
C ALA A 40 -2.72 -1.89 0.21
N ARG A 41 -3.96 -2.29 -0.10
CA ARG A 41 -4.42 -2.66 -1.44
C ARG A 41 -5.54 -1.72 -1.84
N TYR A 42 -5.49 -1.20 -3.05
CA TYR A 42 -6.55 -0.37 -3.61
C TYR A 42 -6.79 -0.73 -5.07
N GLU A 43 -7.78 -0.10 -5.70
CA GLU A 43 -8.10 -0.32 -7.12
C GLU A 43 -8.18 1.01 -7.85
N GLN A 44 -8.30 0.96 -9.18
CA GLN A 44 -8.36 2.17 -10.00
C GLN A 44 -9.56 3.07 -9.64
N LYS A 45 -10.70 2.47 -9.28
CA LYS A 45 -11.88 3.20 -8.83
C LYS A 45 -11.60 4.01 -7.55
N TYR A 46 -10.74 3.50 -6.67
CA TYR A 46 -10.28 4.25 -5.50
C TYR A 46 -9.47 5.48 -5.89
N LEU A 47 -8.60 5.36 -6.89
CA LEU A 47 -7.80 6.48 -7.38
C LEU A 47 -8.69 7.57 -8.00
N GLU A 48 -9.67 7.17 -8.81
CA GLU A 48 -10.65 8.09 -9.39
C GLU A 48 -11.43 8.84 -8.30
N TYR A 49 -11.85 8.12 -7.26
CA TYR A 49 -12.46 8.73 -6.07
C TYR A 49 -11.52 9.73 -5.38
N LEU A 50 -10.23 9.39 -5.18
CA LEU A 50 -9.25 10.28 -4.54
C LEU A 50 -8.95 11.56 -5.32
N VAL A 51 -9.05 11.52 -6.67
CA VAL A 51 -8.77 12.65 -7.55
C VAL A 51 -10.00 13.52 -7.75
N HIS A 52 -11.15 12.91 -8.07
CA HIS A 52 -12.35 13.64 -8.48
C HIS A 52 -13.35 13.86 -7.33
N GLY A 53 -13.17 13.20 -6.19
CA GLY A 53 -14.06 13.27 -5.03
C GLY A 53 -15.44 12.63 -5.26
N LYS A 54 -15.69 12.09 -6.46
CA LYS A 54 -16.93 11.42 -6.88
C LYS A 54 -16.57 10.33 -7.90
N LEU A 55 -17.26 9.19 -7.86
CA LEU A 55 -17.19 8.19 -8.92
C LEU A 55 -17.89 8.72 -10.18
N SER A 56 -17.39 8.31 -11.34
CA SER A 56 -17.94 8.60 -12.68
C SER A 56 -19.46 8.33 -12.72
N GLN A 57 -20.21 9.21 -13.37
CA GLN A 57 -21.68 9.19 -13.43
C GLN A 57 -22.26 7.89 -14.04
N ASP A 58 -21.46 7.13 -14.81
CA ASP A 58 -21.82 5.85 -15.41
C ASP A 58 -21.99 4.69 -14.41
N ASP A 59 -21.52 4.85 -13.16
CA ASP A 59 -21.71 3.86 -12.08
C ASP A 59 -22.99 4.14 -11.24
N LYS A 60 -23.83 5.13 -11.61
CA LYS A 60 -25.04 5.50 -10.85
C LYS A 60 -26.21 4.51 -10.96
N ASP A 61 -26.19 3.62 -11.95
CA ASP A 61 -27.22 2.60 -12.15
C ASP A 61 -26.91 1.27 -11.44
N ASN A 62 -25.75 1.15 -10.79
CA ASN A 62 -25.43 0.03 -9.90
C ASN A 62 -25.53 0.48 -8.44
N ASP A 63 -26.71 0.26 -7.86
CA ASP A 63 -26.99 0.38 -6.43
C ASP A 63 -25.81 -0.14 -5.58
N ASP A 64 -25.16 0.78 -4.85
CA ASP A 64 -24.56 0.56 -3.53
C ASP A 64 -23.43 -0.49 -3.37
N LYS A 65 -22.80 -1.01 -4.44
CA LYS A 65 -21.96 -2.23 -4.30
C LYS A 65 -20.49 -2.20 -4.72
N ASN A 66 -19.91 -1.09 -5.18
CA ASN A 66 -18.51 -1.16 -5.63
C ASN A 66 -17.65 0.10 -5.44
N LEU A 67 -17.84 0.83 -4.33
CA LEU A 67 -16.79 1.71 -3.82
C LEU A 67 -15.66 0.83 -3.27
N SER A 68 -14.68 0.50 -4.12
CA SER A 68 -13.46 -0.20 -3.70
C SER A 68 -12.61 0.77 -2.86
N PHE A 69 -12.86 0.86 -1.56
CA PHE A 69 -11.96 1.59 -0.67
C PHE A 69 -10.62 0.87 -0.54
N MET A 70 -9.57 1.61 -0.19
CA MET A 70 -8.29 0.99 0.17
C MET A 70 -8.48 0.07 1.38
N ILE A 71 -8.06 -1.18 1.25
CA ILE A 71 -8.04 -2.19 2.30
C ILE A 71 -6.62 -2.24 2.89
N MET A 72 -6.50 -2.19 4.20
CA MET A 72 -5.21 -2.25 4.92
C MET A 72 -5.17 -3.49 5.80
N ASP A 73 -4.47 -4.53 5.36
CA ASP A 73 -4.26 -5.75 6.13
C ASP A 73 -3.01 -5.60 7.00
N GLN A 74 -3.17 -5.60 8.33
CA GLN A 74 -2.06 -5.51 9.25
C GLN A 74 -1.66 -6.89 9.77
N TYR A 75 -0.36 -7.17 9.74
CA TYR A 75 0.26 -8.38 10.26
C TYR A 75 1.21 -8.04 11.41
N GLY A 76 1.34 -8.98 12.35
CA GLY A 76 2.09 -8.82 13.59
C GLY A 76 1.21 -9.05 14.83
N PRO A 77 1.63 -8.58 16.01
CA PRO A 77 2.92 -7.93 16.26
C PRO A 77 4.10 -8.90 16.23
N TRP A 78 5.23 -8.46 15.69
CA TRP A 78 6.50 -9.16 15.85
C TRP A 78 7.35 -8.48 16.92
N ASP A 79 7.65 -9.21 17.98
CA ASP A 79 8.56 -8.77 19.04
C ASP A 79 10.02 -8.85 18.56
N THR A 80 10.71 -7.71 18.55
CA THR A 80 12.11 -7.55 18.15
C THR A 80 13.10 -8.13 19.16
N THR A 81 12.67 -8.35 20.40
CA THR A 81 13.45 -9.02 21.44
C THR A 81 13.33 -10.55 21.35
N ASP A 82 12.33 -11.06 20.63
CA ASP A 82 12.14 -12.49 20.39
C ASP A 82 12.89 -12.94 19.13
N ARG A 83 13.86 -13.86 19.32
CA ARG A 83 14.66 -14.43 18.24
C ARG A 83 13.82 -15.17 17.18
N ALA A 84 12.77 -15.87 17.57
CA ALA A 84 11.90 -16.61 16.65
C ALA A 84 11.08 -15.65 15.78
N HIS A 85 10.60 -14.54 16.36
CA HIS A 85 9.95 -13.47 15.60
C HIS A 85 10.92 -12.82 14.62
N MET A 86 12.12 -12.45 15.04
CA MET A 86 13.12 -11.85 14.15
C MET A 86 13.58 -12.79 13.03
N ARG A 87 13.64 -14.10 13.28
CA ARG A 87 13.94 -15.11 12.26
C ARG A 87 12.86 -15.18 11.16
N ARG A 88 11.61 -14.86 11.48
CA ARG A 88 10.51 -14.81 10.49
C ARG A 88 10.39 -13.43 9.84
N LEU A 89 10.54 -12.36 10.62
CA LEU A 89 10.38 -10.99 10.17
C LEU A 89 11.52 -10.58 9.21
N GLY A 90 12.76 -10.95 9.50
CA GLY A 90 13.92 -10.56 8.69
C GLY A 90 13.78 -10.92 7.20
N PRO A 91 13.52 -12.19 6.85
CA PRO A 91 13.30 -12.60 5.47
C PRO A 91 12.09 -11.91 4.81
N LEU A 92 11.02 -11.64 5.57
CA LEU A 92 9.84 -10.96 5.06
C LEU A 92 10.15 -9.50 4.69
N LEU A 93 10.87 -8.78 5.56
CA LEU A 93 11.33 -7.42 5.27
C LEU A 93 12.28 -7.40 4.08
N LEU A 94 13.22 -8.35 4.01
CA LEU A 94 14.13 -8.47 2.86
C LEU A 94 13.36 -8.69 1.55
N ALA A 95 12.34 -9.57 1.54
CA ALA A 95 11.52 -9.81 0.36
C ALA A 95 10.77 -8.55 -0.08
N ILE A 96 10.22 -7.78 0.86
CA ILE A 96 9.56 -6.49 0.59
C ILE A 96 10.56 -5.50 -0.01
N THR A 97 11.75 -5.37 0.57
CA THR A 97 12.80 -4.47 0.06
C THR A 97 13.25 -4.85 -1.35
N LEU A 98 13.48 -6.14 -1.62
CA LEU A 98 13.85 -6.63 -2.95
C LEU A 98 12.74 -6.40 -3.98
N ARG A 99 11.47 -6.52 -3.58
CA ARG A 99 10.34 -6.16 -4.44
C ARG A 99 10.34 -4.66 -4.77
N ALA A 100 10.48 -3.81 -3.76
CA ALA A 100 10.52 -2.36 -3.93
C ALA A 100 11.69 -1.89 -4.80
N GLU A 101 12.86 -2.52 -4.66
CA GLU A 101 14.01 -2.26 -5.52
C GLU A 101 13.70 -2.56 -6.99
N ARG A 102 13.14 -3.75 -7.29
CA ARG A 102 12.75 -4.10 -8.67
C ARG A 102 11.75 -3.11 -9.27
N GLU A 103 10.75 -2.72 -8.49
CA GLU A 103 9.75 -1.73 -8.91
C GLU A 103 10.41 -0.37 -9.21
N SER A 104 11.34 0.09 -8.36
CA SER A 104 12.08 1.34 -8.59
C SER A 104 12.98 1.29 -9.83
N GLN A 105 13.62 0.16 -10.13
CA GLN A 105 14.44 0.03 -11.34
C GLN A 105 13.60 0.04 -12.60
N GLN A 106 12.43 -0.63 -12.59
CA GLN A 106 11.49 -0.61 -13.70
C GLN A 106 11.04 0.82 -14.03
N GLU A 107 10.71 1.62 -13.02
CA GLU A 107 10.32 3.02 -13.20
C GLU A 107 11.44 3.90 -13.80
N LYS A 108 12.71 3.61 -13.51
CA LYS A 108 13.85 4.37 -14.05
C LYS A 108 14.12 4.04 -15.51
N ILE A 109 13.93 2.79 -15.92
CA ILE A 109 14.11 2.35 -17.31
C ILE A 109 13.08 3.03 -18.20
N GLU A 110 11.83 3.12 -17.75
CA GLU A 110 10.72 3.68 -18.54
C GLU A 110 10.72 5.21 -18.63
N LYS A 111 11.45 5.90 -17.75
CA LYS A 111 11.62 7.36 -17.79
C LYS A 111 12.77 7.82 -18.71
N LYS A 112 13.56 6.89 -19.25
CA LYS A 112 14.62 7.15 -20.23
C LYS A 112 14.10 6.97 -21.66
#